data_AF-A0A1X0SCY4-F1
#
_entry.id   AF-A0A1X0SCY4-F1
#
_cell.length_a   1.000
_cell.length_b   1.000
_cell.length_c   1.000
_cell.angle_alpha   90.00
_cell.angle_beta   90.00
_cell.angle_gamma   90.00
#
_symmetry.space_group_name_H-M   'P 1'
#
loop_
_entity.id
_entity.type
_entity.pdbx_description
1 polymer ?
#
loop_
_entity_poly.entity_id
_entity_poly.type
_entity_poly.pdbx_seq_one_letter_code
_entity_poly.pdbx_strand_id
1 'polypeptide(L)'
;MALRSLPKPLKLVSTHSRIYTAPSLFQLKKSYSAASSIQKPTTTTTTTTETTTEATTKATPPEAENNQDKIIKEKKEEKEIGYAYGAHHWNMERGAAVALIPLISTQLVYGAHPIVDGLFGVVLPYHVYLGFESCIIDYIPKREYPRLHKAAKWSLGTATGLVMWGCYEFNTNDIGITEFMQRLFAA
;
A
#
# COMPACT_ATOMS: atom_id res chain seq x y z
N MET A 1 66.87 -27.52 30.15
CA MET A 1 66.06 -28.59 30.78
C MET A 1 64.60 -28.26 30.56
N ALA A 2 64.03 -28.55 29.38
CA ALA A 2 63.36 -29.82 29.07
C ALA A 2 62.13 -30.08 29.97
N LEU A 3 61.04 -29.32 29.77
CA LEU A 3 59.72 -29.72 30.24
C LEU A 3 58.90 -30.25 29.07
N ARG A 4 58.69 -31.56 29.12
CA ARG A 4 58.03 -32.39 28.13
C ARG A 4 56.53 -32.11 28.11
N SER A 5 56.02 -31.99 26.89
CA SER A 5 54.64 -32.08 26.45
C SER A 5 53.86 -33.24 27.10
N LEU A 6 52.63 -32.95 27.55
CA LEU A 6 51.54 -33.93 27.69
C LEU A 6 50.38 -33.52 26.75
N PRO A 7 49.88 -34.40 25.87
CA PRO A 7 48.66 -34.14 25.12
C PRO A 7 47.42 -34.43 25.98
N LYS A 8 46.52 -33.46 26.11
CA LYS A 8 45.16 -33.71 26.64
C LYS A 8 44.29 -34.29 25.52
N PRO A 9 43.53 -35.37 25.77
CA PRO A 9 42.69 -35.99 24.74
C PRO A 9 41.48 -35.10 24.41
N LEU A 10 41.24 -34.92 23.11
CA LEU A 10 40.00 -34.38 22.56
C LEU A 10 38.81 -35.17 23.10
N LYS A 11 37.92 -34.50 23.83
CA LYS A 11 36.57 -35.01 24.07
C LYS A 11 35.76 -34.78 22.80
N LEU A 12 35.50 -35.86 22.06
CA LEU A 12 34.45 -35.92 21.05
C LEU A 12 33.13 -35.48 21.70
N VAL A 13 32.60 -34.33 21.29
CA VAL A 13 31.21 -33.99 21.56
C VAL A 13 30.36 -34.77 20.56
N SER A 14 29.68 -35.77 21.11
CA SER A 14 28.67 -36.60 20.47
C SER A 14 27.65 -35.77 19.72
N THR A 15 27.52 -36.09 18.44
CA THR A 15 26.47 -35.65 17.53
C THR A 15 25.15 -36.32 17.96
N HIS A 16 24.28 -35.57 18.65
CA HIS A 16 22.88 -35.96 18.78
C HIS A 16 22.04 -35.12 17.82
N SER A 17 21.65 -35.78 16.73
CA SER A 17 20.55 -35.44 15.85
C SER A 17 19.28 -35.16 16.68
N ARG A 18 18.98 -33.89 16.94
CA ARG A 18 17.65 -33.51 17.39
C ARG A 18 16.69 -33.62 16.21
N ILE A 19 16.02 -34.77 16.16
CA ILE A 19 14.78 -34.96 15.41
C ILE A 19 13.78 -33.95 15.99
N TYR A 20 13.54 -32.86 15.28
CA TYR A 20 12.46 -31.94 15.61
C TYR A 20 11.15 -32.55 15.10
N THR A 21 10.51 -33.31 15.99
CA THR A 21 9.11 -33.70 15.85
C THR A 21 8.25 -32.43 15.83
N ALA A 22 7.57 -32.20 14.70
CA ALA A 22 6.67 -31.08 14.50
C ALA A 22 5.44 -31.20 15.45
N PRO A 23 5.07 -30.15 16.20
CA PRO A 23 3.76 -30.10 16.82
C PRO A 23 2.72 -29.64 15.79
N SER A 24 1.91 -30.58 15.33
CA SER A 24 0.61 -30.29 14.71
C SER A 24 -0.31 -29.67 15.77
N LEU A 25 -0.33 -28.35 15.87
CA LEU A 25 -1.31 -27.59 16.65
C LEU A 25 -2.23 -26.86 15.69
N PHE A 26 -3.09 -27.67 15.08
CA PHE A 26 -4.34 -27.27 14.48
C PHE A 26 -5.29 -26.80 15.61
N GLN A 27 -5.18 -25.56 16.10
CA GLN A 27 -6.26 -24.90 16.84
C GLN A 27 -6.20 -23.36 16.82
N LEU A 28 -7.16 -22.80 16.07
CA LEU A 28 -7.97 -21.59 16.28
C LEU A 28 -7.41 -20.32 16.98
N LYS A 29 -7.30 -19.24 16.19
CA LYS A 29 -7.91 -17.89 16.39
C LYS A 29 -7.34 -16.99 15.27
N LYS A 30 -8.11 -16.27 14.44
CA LYS A 30 -9.35 -15.52 14.66
C LYS A 30 -10.02 -15.31 13.29
N SER A 31 -11.24 -15.78 13.13
CA SER A 31 -12.04 -15.53 11.93
C SER A 31 -12.42 -14.04 11.87
N TYR A 32 -12.07 -13.35 10.79
CA TYR A 32 -12.71 -12.09 10.44
C TYR A 32 -14.09 -12.41 9.88
N SER A 33 -15.09 -12.38 10.77
CA SER A 33 -16.51 -12.50 10.44
C SER A 33 -17.05 -11.11 10.09
N ALA A 34 -17.03 -10.75 8.81
CA ALA A 34 -17.76 -9.60 8.28
C ALA A 34 -19.06 -10.10 7.64
N ALA A 35 -20.05 -10.38 8.48
CA ALA A 35 -21.42 -10.62 8.06
C ALA A 35 -22.35 -9.76 8.91
N SER A 36 -22.79 -8.64 8.34
CA SER A 36 -24.04 -7.98 8.74
C SER A 36 -24.74 -7.48 7.48
N SER A 37 -25.59 -8.33 6.91
CA SER A 37 -26.71 -7.84 6.11
C SER A 37 -27.73 -7.24 7.07
N ILE A 38 -28.20 -6.02 6.80
CA ILE A 38 -29.55 -5.55 7.17
C ILE A 38 -29.87 -4.32 6.30
N GLN A 39 -30.88 -4.54 5.45
CA GLN A 39 -31.92 -3.60 5.00
C GLN A 39 -31.60 -2.50 3.98
N LYS A 40 -32.01 -2.81 2.75
CA LYS A 40 -32.57 -1.91 1.74
C LYS A 40 -33.92 -1.36 2.21
N PRO A 41 -34.28 -0.10 1.91
CA PRO A 41 -35.67 0.17 1.57
C PRO A 41 -35.87 1.07 0.34
N THR A 42 -37.09 0.96 -0.18
CA THR A 42 -37.60 1.29 -1.51
C THR A 42 -38.33 2.65 -1.54
N THR A 43 -38.33 3.28 -2.72
CA THR A 43 -39.19 4.32 -3.33
C THR A 43 -40.60 4.54 -2.73
N THR A 44 -41.07 5.81 -2.62
CA THR A 44 -42.40 6.32 -3.11
C THR A 44 -42.53 7.87 -2.99
N THR A 45 -43.21 8.42 -4.01
CA THR A 45 -43.55 9.77 -4.52
C THR A 45 -44.50 10.66 -3.67
N THR A 46 -44.51 11.99 -3.96
CA THR A 46 -45.71 12.89 -4.15
C THR A 46 -46.03 14.02 -3.12
N THR A 47 -45.95 15.28 -3.59
CA THR A 47 -46.88 16.45 -3.40
C THR A 47 -46.81 17.45 -2.22
N THR A 48 -46.39 18.69 -2.56
CA THR A 48 -47.13 19.99 -2.57
C THR A 48 -47.92 20.48 -1.32
N THR A 49 -47.42 21.60 -0.75
CA THR A 49 -48.13 22.88 -0.43
C THR A 49 -48.81 23.16 0.92
N GLU A 50 -48.64 24.44 1.34
CA GLU A 50 -49.39 25.31 2.29
C GLU A 50 -49.20 25.10 3.81
N THR A 51 -49.28 26.06 4.73
CA THR A 51 -49.21 27.55 4.88
C THR A 51 -49.44 27.82 6.39
N THR A 52 -49.02 28.99 6.91
CA THR A 52 -49.62 29.77 8.06
C THR A 52 -48.65 30.12 9.22
N THR A 53 -48.05 31.31 9.11
CA THR A 53 -48.27 32.54 9.91
C THR A 53 -48.24 32.55 11.46
N GLU A 54 -47.50 33.56 11.96
CA GLU A 54 -47.64 34.34 13.22
C GLU A 54 -47.22 33.77 14.59
N ALA A 55 -46.25 34.42 15.25
CA ALA A 55 -46.49 35.38 16.36
C ALA A 55 -45.19 35.78 17.12
N THR A 56 -45.15 37.05 17.49
CA THR A 56 -44.07 37.86 18.06
C THR A 56 -43.89 37.67 19.59
N THR A 57 -42.67 37.88 20.13
CA THR A 57 -42.29 38.94 21.13
C THR A 57 -41.28 38.50 22.22
N LYS A 58 -40.21 39.31 22.35
CA LYS A 58 -39.45 39.74 23.57
C LYS A 58 -38.20 38.99 24.10
N ALA A 59 -37.03 39.60 23.80
CA ALA A 59 -35.95 40.11 24.68
C ALA A 59 -35.15 39.19 25.66
N THR A 60 -33.91 38.88 25.21
CA THR A 60 -32.57 39.08 25.84
C THR A 60 -32.00 38.10 26.94
N PRO A 61 -30.68 37.74 26.86
CA PRO A 61 -29.97 36.60 27.50
C PRO A 61 -29.35 36.96 28.88
N PRO A 62 -28.56 36.13 29.63
CA PRO A 62 -27.64 35.05 29.16
C PRO A 62 -27.52 33.79 30.05
N GLU A 63 -27.07 32.65 29.47
CA GLU A 63 -26.15 31.71 30.14
C GLU A 63 -25.58 30.79 29.03
N ALA A 64 -24.27 30.85 28.83
CA ALA A 64 -23.57 30.14 27.79
C ALA A 64 -23.19 28.74 28.28
N GLU A 65 -23.93 27.71 27.88
CA GLU A 65 -23.44 26.34 28.02
C GLU A 65 -24.00 25.44 26.92
N ASN A 66 -23.14 24.52 26.47
CA ASN A 66 -23.38 23.52 25.42
C ASN A 66 -23.10 23.91 23.96
N ASN A 67 -21.92 24.45 23.72
CA ASN A 67 -21.19 24.23 22.46
C ASN A 67 -19.94 23.35 22.68
N GLN A 68 -19.43 23.31 23.92
CA GLN A 68 -18.23 22.53 24.28
C GLN A 68 -18.45 21.01 24.21
N ASP A 69 -19.64 20.50 24.55
CA ASP A 69 -19.90 19.05 24.52
C ASP A 69 -19.96 18.49 23.09
N LYS A 70 -20.37 19.31 22.11
CA LYS A 70 -20.30 18.96 20.68
C LYS A 70 -18.86 18.97 20.17
N ILE A 71 -18.08 19.98 20.54
CA ILE A 71 -16.66 20.10 20.17
C ILE A 71 -15.84 18.91 20.72
N ILE A 72 -16.15 18.43 21.93
CA ILE A 72 -15.45 17.30 22.55
C ILE A 72 -15.80 15.96 21.88
N LYS A 73 -17.03 15.78 21.39
CA LYS A 73 -17.41 14.59 20.60
C LYS A 73 -16.80 14.60 19.20
N GLU A 74 -16.75 15.75 18.55
CA GLU A 74 -16.15 15.92 17.22
C GLU A 74 -14.63 15.76 17.25
N LYS A 75 -13.97 16.18 18.33
CA LYS A 75 -12.51 16.03 18.54
C LYS A 75 -12.05 14.59 18.80
N LYS A 76 -12.94 13.68 19.20
CA LYS A 76 -12.62 12.26 19.36
C LYS A 76 -12.63 11.48 18.05
N GLU A 77 -13.09 12.12 16.97
CA GLU A 77 -13.16 11.59 15.60
C GLU A 77 -12.04 12.13 14.70
N GLU A 78 -10.97 12.68 15.26
CA GLU A 78 -9.73 12.93 14.52
C GLU A 78 -9.07 11.57 14.22
N LYS A 79 -9.48 10.93 13.11
CA LYS A 79 -8.89 9.70 12.58
C LYS A 79 -7.37 9.80 12.69
N GLU A 80 -6.74 8.88 13.40
CA GLU A 80 -5.28 8.76 13.40
C GLU A 80 -4.79 8.47 11.97
N ILE A 81 -4.42 9.54 11.26
CA ILE A 81 -4.07 9.52 9.83
C ILE A 81 -2.82 8.66 9.60
N GLY A 82 -1.96 8.53 10.62
CA GLY A 82 -0.69 7.82 10.55
C GLY A 82 -0.81 6.32 10.27
N TYR A 83 -1.71 5.61 10.96
CA TYR A 83 -1.85 4.16 10.78
C TYR A 83 -2.51 3.81 9.44
N ALA A 84 -3.55 4.56 9.07
CA ALA A 84 -4.25 4.33 7.80
C ALA A 84 -3.31 4.54 6.60
N TYR A 85 -2.48 5.59 6.62
CA TYR A 85 -1.53 5.87 5.54
C TYR A 85 -0.52 4.74 5.34
N GLY A 86 0.07 4.23 6.41
CA GLY A 86 1.01 3.10 6.34
C GLY A 86 0.35 1.81 5.87
N ALA A 87 -0.87 1.52 6.32
CA ALA A 87 -1.62 0.35 5.90
C ALA A 87 -1.99 0.40 4.41
N HIS A 88 -2.39 1.57 3.89
CA HIS A 88 -2.66 1.74 2.47
C HIS A 88 -1.41 1.56 1.62
N HIS A 89 -0.29 2.17 2.01
CA HIS A 89 0.99 2.03 1.31
C HIS A 89 1.44 0.56 1.23
N TRP A 90 1.41 -0.14 2.37
CA TRP A 90 1.76 -1.56 2.43
C TRP A 90 0.87 -2.42 1.51
N ASN A 91 -0.44 -2.22 1.56
CA ASN A 91 -1.40 -2.94 0.72
C ASN A 91 -1.19 -2.67 -0.77
N MET A 92 -0.93 -1.42 -1.16
CA MET A 92 -0.67 -1.06 -2.57
C MET A 92 0.61 -1.70 -3.09
N GLU A 93 1.69 -1.67 -2.31
CA GLU A 93 2.96 -2.28 -2.71
C GLU A 93 2.81 -3.81 -2.91
N ARG A 94 2.07 -4.48 -2.03
CA ARG A 94 1.83 -5.92 -2.16
C ARG A 94 0.87 -6.24 -3.30
N GLY A 95 -0.18 -5.44 -3.48
CA GLY A 95 -1.11 -5.57 -4.60
C GLY A 95 -0.40 -5.43 -5.95
N ALA A 96 0.45 -4.42 -6.10
CA ALA A 96 1.24 -4.19 -7.31
C ALA A 96 2.24 -5.34 -7.56
N ALA A 97 2.91 -5.83 -6.53
CA ALA A 97 3.84 -6.96 -6.64
C ALA A 97 3.13 -8.25 -7.08
N VAL A 98 1.97 -8.56 -6.48
CA VAL A 98 1.16 -9.74 -6.85
C VAL A 98 0.62 -9.63 -8.26
N ALA A 99 0.21 -8.43 -8.71
CA ALA A 99 -0.25 -8.20 -10.08
C ALA A 99 0.87 -8.35 -11.13
N LEU A 100 2.12 -8.06 -10.77
CA LEU A 100 3.29 -8.19 -11.65
C LEU A 100 3.63 -9.65 -12.01
N ILE A 101 3.39 -10.58 -11.08
CA ILE A 101 3.71 -12.01 -11.28
C ILE A 101 3.00 -12.59 -12.52
N PRO A 102 1.66 -12.52 -12.65
CA PRO A 102 0.98 -13.04 -13.84
C PRO A 102 1.31 -12.22 -15.09
N LEU A 103 1.54 -10.91 -15.00
CA LEU A 103 1.88 -10.08 -16.15
C LEU A 103 3.21 -10.52 -16.78
N ILE A 104 4.27 -10.65 -15.98
CA ILE A 104 5.55 -11.15 -16.47
C ILE A 104 5.41 -12.57 -17.01
N SER A 105 4.68 -13.42 -16.28
CA SER A 105 4.48 -14.82 -16.69
C SER A 105 3.76 -14.93 -18.04
N THR A 106 2.74 -14.12 -18.30
CA THR A 106 2.00 -14.16 -19.57
C THR A 106 2.85 -13.67 -20.73
N GLN A 107 3.67 -12.64 -20.55
CA GLN A 107 4.56 -12.11 -21.58
C GLN A 107 5.66 -13.11 -21.97
N LEU A 108 6.19 -13.84 -20.98
CA LEU A 108 7.21 -14.85 -21.23
C LEU A 108 6.66 -16.09 -21.95
N VAL A 109 5.41 -16.48 -21.71
CA VAL A 109 4.81 -17.70 -22.29
C VAL A 109 4.13 -17.42 -23.63
N TYR A 110 3.33 -16.36 -23.72
CA TYR A 110 2.52 -16.04 -24.90
C TYR A 110 3.23 -15.09 -25.88
N GLY A 111 4.34 -14.48 -25.47
CA GLY A 111 5.07 -13.51 -26.28
C GLY A 111 4.44 -12.12 -26.26
N ALA A 112 4.72 -11.33 -27.29
CA ALA A 112 4.30 -9.94 -27.32
C ALA A 112 2.81 -9.78 -27.63
N HIS A 113 2.08 -9.22 -26.68
CA HIS A 113 0.66 -8.92 -26.83
C HIS A 113 0.40 -7.47 -26.41
N PRO A 114 -0.13 -6.59 -27.30
CA PRO A 114 -0.13 -5.14 -27.10
C PRO A 114 -0.93 -4.70 -25.85
N ILE A 115 -2.04 -5.37 -25.53
CA ILE A 115 -2.82 -5.08 -24.31
C ILE A 115 -2.04 -5.40 -23.04
N VAL A 116 -1.40 -6.56 -23.00
CA VAL A 116 -0.65 -7.02 -21.84
C VAL A 116 0.62 -6.20 -21.68
N ASP A 117 1.23 -5.80 -22.79
CA ASP A 117 2.40 -4.93 -22.84
C ASP A 117 2.09 -3.49 -22.40
N GLY A 118 0.95 -2.94 -22.81
CA GLY A 118 0.42 -1.68 -22.31
C GLY A 118 0.17 -1.71 -20.80
N LEU A 119 -0.46 -2.78 -20.30
CA LEU A 119 -0.70 -2.95 -18.86
C LEU A 119 0.61 -3.10 -18.08
N PHE A 120 1.58 -3.80 -18.65
CA PHE A 120 2.93 -3.93 -18.08
C PHE A 120 3.63 -2.58 -17.98
N GLY A 121 3.55 -1.76 -19.03
CA GLY A 121 4.05 -0.39 -19.07
C GLY A 121 3.44 0.56 -18.04
N VAL A 122 2.34 0.18 -17.39
CA VAL A 122 1.72 0.96 -16.29
C VAL A 122 2.04 0.34 -14.92
N VAL A 123 1.80 -0.97 -14.77
CA VAL A 123 1.93 -1.64 -13.48
C VAL A 123 3.39 -1.71 -13.01
N LEU A 124 4.34 -1.90 -13.93
CA LEU A 124 5.76 -1.97 -13.58
C LEU A 124 6.28 -0.62 -13.06
N PRO A 125 6.12 0.51 -13.78
CA PRO A 125 6.55 1.81 -13.24
C PRO A 125 5.83 2.20 -11.94
N TYR A 126 4.56 1.80 -11.78
CA TYR A 126 3.81 2.06 -10.55
C TYR A 126 4.38 1.29 -9.35
N HIS A 127 4.72 0.00 -9.50
CA HIS A 127 5.39 -0.77 -8.45
C HIS A 127 6.74 -0.15 -8.06
N VAL A 128 7.51 0.28 -9.07
CA VAL A 128 8.81 0.94 -8.90
C VAL A 128 8.66 2.29 -8.17
N TYR A 129 7.62 3.06 -8.47
CA TYR A 129 7.31 4.33 -7.80
C TYR A 129 7.07 4.13 -6.30
N LEU A 130 6.28 3.14 -5.90
CA LEU A 130 6.01 2.85 -4.49
C LEU A 130 7.28 2.40 -3.75
N GLY A 131 8.11 1.56 -4.39
CA GLY A 131 9.38 1.13 -3.83
C GLY A 131 10.37 2.29 -3.64
N PHE A 132 10.51 3.17 -4.62
CA PHE A 132 11.37 4.35 -4.51
C PHE A 132 10.83 5.38 -3.52
N GLU A 133 9.51 5.50 -3.35
CA GLU A 133 8.93 6.33 -2.30
C GLU A 133 9.39 5.87 -0.91
N SER A 134 9.36 4.57 -0.65
CA SER A 134 9.89 3.97 0.60
C SER A 134 11.39 4.25 0.75
N CYS A 135 12.20 4.08 -0.31
CA CYS A 135 13.63 4.40 -0.27
C CYS A 135 13.91 5.89 0.02
N ILE A 136 13.13 6.82 -0.53
CA ILE A 136 13.30 8.26 -0.28
C ILE A 136 12.98 8.60 1.18
N ILE A 137 11.95 7.97 1.76
CA ILE A 137 11.55 8.20 3.16
C ILE A 137 12.64 7.71 4.12
N ASP A 138 13.25 6.56 3.83
CA ASP A 138 14.26 5.95 4.69
C ASP A 138 15.60 6.68 4.64
N TYR A 139 16.05 7.10 3.45
CA TYR A 139 17.39 7.67 3.28
C TYR A 139 17.43 9.21 3.24
N ILE A 140 16.33 9.88 2.92
CA ILE A 140 16.27 11.35 2.84
C ILE A 140 15.24 11.85 3.87
N PRO A 141 15.62 11.92 5.16
CA PRO A 141 14.69 12.30 6.21
C PRO A 141 14.26 13.76 6.06
N LYS A 142 12.94 13.99 6.11
CA LYS A 142 12.33 15.32 5.99
C LYS A 142 12.79 16.32 7.05
N ARG A 143 13.20 15.82 8.24
CA ARG A 143 13.65 16.64 9.37
C ARG A 143 14.97 17.37 9.09
N GLU A 144 15.93 16.69 8.47
CA GLU A 144 17.27 17.25 8.22
C GLU A 144 17.34 17.97 6.87
N TYR A 145 16.71 17.40 5.83
CA TYR A 145 16.80 17.91 4.46
C TYR A 145 15.42 18.18 3.83
N PRO A 146 14.67 19.18 4.31
CA PRO A 146 13.29 19.41 3.84
C PRO A 146 13.21 19.81 2.37
N ARG A 147 14.21 20.55 1.86
CA ARG A 147 14.26 20.97 0.44
C ARG A 147 14.57 19.81 -0.49
N LEU A 148 15.58 19.01 -0.16
CA LEU A 148 15.98 17.84 -0.97
C LEU A 148 14.91 16.76 -0.93
N HIS A 149 14.27 16.51 0.21
CA HIS A 149 13.17 15.55 0.30
C HIS A 149 12.00 15.95 -0.63
N LYS A 150 11.62 17.22 -0.65
CA LYS A 150 10.55 17.71 -1.54
C LYS A 150 10.95 17.62 -3.01
N ALA A 151 12.20 17.97 -3.34
CA ALA A 151 12.73 17.84 -4.70
C ALA A 151 12.75 16.38 -5.15
N ALA A 152 13.25 15.46 -4.32
CA ALA A 152 13.28 14.02 -4.60
C ALA A 152 11.88 13.46 -4.85
N LYS A 153 10.91 13.77 -3.99
CA LYS A 153 9.51 13.34 -4.17
C LYS A 153 8.89 13.86 -5.46
N TRP A 154 9.14 15.12 -5.83
CA TRP A 154 8.61 15.69 -7.06
C TRP A 154 9.31 15.13 -8.30
N SER A 155 10.64 14.96 -8.24
CA SER A 155 11.42 14.32 -9.31
C SER A 155 10.98 12.87 -9.54
N LEU A 156 10.66 12.13 -8.48
CA LEU A 156 10.17 10.76 -8.59
C LEU A 156 8.81 10.73 -9.30
N GLY A 157 7.86 11.57 -8.88
CA GLY A 157 6.54 11.63 -9.52
C GLY A 157 6.60 12.05 -11.00
N THR A 158 7.43 13.05 -11.32
CA THR A 158 7.61 13.51 -12.70
C THR A 158 8.33 12.48 -13.58
N ALA A 159 9.37 11.83 -13.05
CA ALA A 159 10.08 10.75 -13.75
C ALA A 159 9.16 9.55 -14.01
N THR A 160 8.38 9.11 -13.02
CA THR A 160 7.41 8.02 -13.21
C THR A 160 6.33 8.39 -14.23
N GLY A 161 5.82 9.62 -14.19
CA GLY A 161 4.86 10.10 -15.19
C GLY A 161 5.44 10.10 -16.61
N LEU A 162 6.69 10.55 -16.76
CA LEU A 162 7.40 10.54 -18.04
C LEU A 162 7.66 9.12 -18.55
N VAL A 163 8.08 8.20 -17.66
CA VAL A 163 8.28 6.79 -18.01
C VAL A 163 6.95 6.16 -18.44
N MET A 164 5.87 6.40 -17.72
CA MET A 164 4.56 5.84 -18.05
C MET A 164 4.02 6.39 -19.39
N TRP A 165 4.25 7.68 -19.67
CA TRP A 165 3.99 8.27 -20.98
C TRP A 165 4.85 7.64 -22.08
N GLY A 166 6.16 7.45 -21.82
CA GLY A 166 7.08 6.77 -22.74
C GLY A 166 6.63 5.36 -23.06
N CYS A 167 6.21 4.59 -22.05
CA CYS A 167 5.64 3.25 -22.23
C CYS A 167 4.35 3.27 -23.04
N TYR A 168 3.49 4.29 -22.89
CA TYR A 168 2.30 4.44 -23.71
C TYR A 168 2.66 4.68 -25.18
N GLU A 169 3.50 5.67 -25.45
CA GLU A 169 3.99 5.97 -26.80
C GLU A 169 4.68 4.77 -27.47
N PHE A 170 5.49 4.03 -26.71
CA PHE A 170 6.21 2.85 -27.20
C PHE A 170 5.26 1.69 -27.57
N ASN A 171 4.11 1.60 -26.92
CA ASN A 171 3.09 0.59 -27.23
C ASN A 171 2.14 1.01 -28.35
N THR A 172 1.91 2.32 -28.55
CA THR A 172 0.97 2.81 -29.58
C THR A 172 1.64 3.16 -30.91
N ASN A 173 2.83 3.74 -30.88
CA ASN A 173 3.50 4.29 -32.06
C ASN A 173 4.80 3.52 -32.43
N ASP A 174 5.24 2.59 -31.60
CA ASP A 174 6.45 1.78 -31.82
C ASP A 174 6.14 0.28 -31.73
N ILE A 175 7.18 -0.56 -31.73
CA ILE A 175 7.15 -2.03 -31.76
C ILE A 175 6.61 -2.66 -30.46
N GLY A 176 6.57 -1.94 -29.34
CA GLY A 176 6.17 -2.48 -28.03
C GLY A 176 7.36 -2.98 -27.19
N ILE A 177 7.21 -2.96 -25.86
CA ILE A 177 8.30 -3.19 -24.89
C ILE A 177 8.77 -4.64 -24.97
N THR A 178 7.84 -5.58 -25.13
CA THR A 178 8.12 -7.02 -25.17
C THR A 178 8.83 -7.45 -26.46
N GLU A 179 8.36 -7.00 -27.62
CA GLU A 179 9.04 -7.23 -28.92
C GLU A 179 10.42 -6.56 -28.94
N PHE A 180 10.53 -5.33 -28.42
CA PHE A 180 11.82 -4.66 -28.31
C PHE A 180 12.82 -5.47 -27.47
N MET A 181 12.36 -6.01 -26.34
CA MET A 181 13.20 -6.87 -25.49
C MET A 181 13.64 -8.15 -26.21
N GLN A 182 12.75 -8.76 -27.01
CA GLN A 182 13.12 -9.94 -27.81
C GLN A 182 14.19 -9.62 -28.85
N ARG A 183 14.06 -8.49 -29.56
CA ARG A 183 15.07 -8.04 -30.52
C ARG A 183 16.39 -7.68 -29.86
N LEU A 184 16.33 -7.07 -28.67
CA LEU A 184 17.53 -6.71 -27.90
C LEU A 184 18.33 -7.95 -27.48
N PHE A 185 17.66 -9.05 -27.11
CA PHE A 185 18.34 -10.29 -26.75
C PHE A 185 18.72 -11.18 -27.93
N ALA A 186 18.09 -10.99 -29.09
CA ALA A 186 18.42 -11.71 -30.32
C ALA A 186 19.59 -11.08 -31.12
N ALA A 187 19.93 -9.82 -30.82
CA ALA A 187 21.08 -9.10 -31.37
C ALA A 187 22.40 -9.57 -30.74
#